data_AF-A0A367U593-F1
#
_entry.id   AF-A0A367U593-F1
#
_cell.length_a   1.000
_cell.length_b   1.000
_cell.length_c   1.000
_cell.angle_alpha   90.00
_cell.angle_beta   90.00
_cell.angle_gamma   90.00
#
_symmetry.space_group_name_H-M   'P 1'
#
loop_
_entity.id
_entity.type
_entity.pdbx_description
1 polymer ?
#
loop_
_entity_poly.entity_id
_entity_poly.type
_entity_poly.pdbx_seq_one_letter_code
_entity_poly.pdbx_strand_id
1 'polypeptide(L)'
;MQCNTPVASEVLNVVLAANIAPDRQDDTQLLQAINTLIANGGSGGNGGNGGGSGAEIGSVTAFAMPTPPEGWLVCDGSAVSRTDYADLYAVIGTVWGHGDQIATFNLPDLRGEFVRGFDAGRGVDADREFGTKQEDAFRSHNHSLAYSYNLTDSALGGYADHNPNRNGGEPNSQLSESFTEGGSETRPRNIAMTYAIKAFYPVAASV
;
A
#
# COMPACT_ATOMS: atom_id res chain seq x y z
N MET A 1 -15.37 -40.22 -10.50
CA MET A 1 -15.62 -40.43 -11.94
C MET A 1 -14.33 -41.02 -12.51
N GLN A 2 -14.27 -42.30 -12.88
CA GLN A 2 -13.03 -42.91 -13.40
C GLN A 2 -13.00 -42.75 -14.93
N CYS A 3 -11.86 -42.32 -15.47
CA CYS A 3 -11.64 -42.14 -16.91
C CYS A 3 -11.30 -43.48 -17.54
N ASN A 4 -11.99 -43.82 -18.64
CA ASN A 4 -11.90 -45.15 -19.27
C ASN A 4 -10.86 -45.21 -20.39
N THR A 5 -10.22 -44.08 -20.73
CA THR A 5 -9.18 -43.98 -21.75
C THR A 5 -8.06 -43.07 -21.28
N PRO A 6 -6.81 -43.27 -21.76
CA PRO A 6 -5.69 -42.38 -21.44
C PRO A 6 -6.01 -40.92 -21.76
N VAL A 7 -6.65 -40.64 -22.91
CA VAL A 7 -7.02 -39.28 -23.32
C VAL A 7 -8.06 -38.66 -22.37
N ALA A 8 -9.06 -39.43 -21.92
CA ALA A 8 -10.03 -38.92 -20.95
C ALA A 8 -9.38 -38.62 -19.59
N SER A 9 -8.36 -39.38 -19.19
CA SER A 9 -7.58 -39.10 -17.97
C SER A 9 -6.77 -37.80 -18.10
N GLU A 10 -6.12 -37.56 -19.24
CA GLU A 10 -5.40 -36.32 -19.53
C GLU A 10 -6.32 -35.09 -19.47
N VAL A 11 -7.49 -35.17 -20.12
CA VAL A 11 -8.48 -34.07 -20.10
C VAL A 11 -8.99 -33.81 -18.67
N LEU A 12 -9.27 -34.87 -17.91
CA LEU A 12 -9.68 -34.74 -16.51
C LEU A 12 -8.59 -34.07 -15.65
N ASN A 13 -7.32 -34.41 -15.88
CA ASN A 13 -6.20 -33.80 -15.15
C ASN A 13 -6.11 -32.28 -15.41
N VAL A 14 -6.34 -31.83 -16.65
CA VAL A 14 -6.36 -30.39 -16.99
C VAL A 14 -7.52 -29.68 -16.30
N VAL A 15 -8.71 -30.27 -16.31
CA VAL A 15 -9.91 -29.73 -15.64
C VAL A 15 -9.70 -29.60 -14.13
N LEU A 16 -9.12 -30.62 -13.51
CA LEU A 16 -8.79 -30.61 -12.08
C LEU A 16 -7.68 -29.62 -11.75
N ALA A 17 -6.66 -29.49 -12.61
CA ALA A 17 -5.57 -28.52 -12.43
C ALA A 17 -6.07 -27.07 -12.46
N ALA A 18 -7.15 -26.79 -13.18
CA ALA A 18 -7.83 -25.50 -13.18
C ALA A 18 -8.81 -25.32 -12.01
N ASN A 19 -8.86 -26.27 -11.06
CA ASN A 19 -9.78 -26.30 -9.92
C ASN A 19 -11.28 -26.29 -10.33
N ILE A 20 -11.60 -26.90 -11.48
CA ILE A 20 -12.97 -27.05 -11.99
C ILE A 20 -13.49 -28.44 -11.59
N ALA A 21 -14.70 -28.50 -11.05
CA ALA A 21 -15.35 -29.76 -10.68
C ALA A 21 -15.79 -30.52 -11.95
N PRO A 22 -15.34 -31.76 -12.19
CA PRO A 22 -15.67 -32.49 -13.41
C PRO A 22 -17.17 -32.83 -13.52
N ASP A 23 -17.77 -32.47 -14.65
CA ASP A 23 -19.16 -32.72 -15.01
C ASP A 23 -19.22 -33.34 -16.42
N ARG A 24 -19.93 -34.47 -16.54
CA ARG A 24 -20.10 -35.15 -17.84
C ARG A 24 -21.11 -34.48 -18.76
N GLN A 25 -21.86 -33.52 -18.23
CA GLN A 25 -22.91 -32.80 -18.96
C GLN A 25 -22.39 -31.48 -19.52
N ASP A 26 -21.19 -31.05 -19.12
CA ASP A 26 -20.54 -29.84 -19.59
C ASP A 26 -19.36 -30.17 -20.51
N ASP A 27 -19.59 -30.01 -21.82
CA ASP A 27 -18.57 -30.24 -22.85
C ASP A 27 -17.57 -29.06 -22.99
N THR A 28 -17.69 -28.03 -22.15
CA THR A 28 -16.85 -26.82 -22.20
C THR A 28 -15.74 -26.80 -21.14
N GLN A 29 -15.72 -27.76 -20.21
CA GLN A 29 -14.81 -27.75 -19.06
C GLN A 29 -13.32 -27.74 -19.43
N LEU A 30 -12.93 -28.41 -20.51
CA LEU A 30 -11.53 -28.37 -20.99
C LEU A 30 -11.14 -26.97 -21.46
N LEU A 31 -12.05 -26.28 -22.17
CA LEU A 31 -11.83 -24.92 -22.64
C LEU A 31 -11.77 -23.94 -21.46
N GLN A 32 -12.69 -24.07 -20.51
CA GLN A 32 -12.67 -23.31 -19.26
C GLN A 32 -11.35 -23.51 -18.51
N ALA A 33 -10.88 -24.76 -18.41
CA ALA A 33 -9.64 -25.09 -17.73
C ALA A 33 -8.40 -24.48 -18.39
N ILE A 34 -8.30 -24.56 -19.72
CA ILE A 34 -7.21 -23.94 -20.49
C ILE A 34 -7.22 -22.42 -20.31
N ASN A 35 -8.39 -21.78 -20.38
CA ASN A 35 -8.51 -20.34 -20.18
C ASN A 35 -8.07 -19.92 -18.77
N THR A 36 -8.50 -20.66 -17.74
CA THR A 36 -8.09 -20.43 -16.34
C THR A 36 -6.59 -20.62 -16.15
N LEU A 37 -6.03 -21.69 -16.70
CA LEU A 37 -4.60 -22.00 -16.57
C LEU A 37 -3.71 -20.98 -17.30
N ILE A 38 -4.17 -20.44 -18.43
CA ILE A 38 -3.43 -19.40 -19.17
C ILE A 38 -3.60 -18.03 -18.49
N ALA A 39 -4.81 -17.67 -18.05
CA ALA A 39 -5.08 -16.39 -17.38
C ALA A 39 -4.38 -16.27 -16.02
N ASN A 40 -4.26 -17.39 -15.29
CA ASN A 40 -3.60 -17.45 -13.98
C ASN A 40 -2.09 -17.76 -14.07
N GLY A 41 -1.47 -17.71 -15.25
CA GLY A 41 -0.04 -17.96 -15.39
C GLY A 41 0.38 -19.35 -14.91
N GLY A 42 -0.27 -20.41 -15.40
CA GLY A 42 0.16 -21.79 -15.23
C GLY A 42 0.38 -22.23 -13.78
N SER A 43 -0.61 -22.08 -12.90
CA SER A 43 -0.61 -22.74 -11.58
C SER A 43 -1.00 -24.21 -11.69
N GLY A 44 -0.27 -24.97 -12.51
CA GLY A 44 -0.31 -26.42 -12.52
C GLY A 44 0.85 -26.96 -11.70
N GLY A 45 0.74 -26.96 -10.37
CA GLY A 45 1.83 -27.48 -9.53
C GLY A 45 1.55 -27.43 -8.04
N ASN A 46 1.28 -28.60 -7.47
CA ASN A 46 1.29 -28.87 -6.03
C ASN A 46 2.64 -28.43 -5.41
N GLY A 47 2.61 -27.42 -4.53
CA GLY A 47 3.67 -27.12 -3.55
C GLY A 47 4.99 -26.52 -4.09
N GLY A 48 5.21 -25.24 -3.79
CA GLY A 48 6.56 -24.69 -3.59
C GLY A 48 7.20 -23.91 -4.75
N ASN A 49 7.26 -22.59 -4.56
CA ASN A 49 8.32 -21.67 -4.99
C ASN A 49 8.49 -21.36 -6.50
N GLY A 50 7.94 -20.20 -6.90
CA GLY A 50 8.71 -19.19 -7.64
C GLY A 50 8.59 -19.15 -9.17
N GLY A 51 7.78 -18.21 -9.68
CA GLY A 51 8.05 -17.51 -10.94
C GLY A 51 7.15 -17.88 -12.13
N GLY A 52 5.95 -17.30 -12.19
CA GLY A 52 5.02 -17.46 -13.33
C GLY A 52 4.28 -16.18 -13.69
N SER A 53 4.96 -15.25 -14.38
CA SER A 53 4.45 -14.30 -15.40
C SER A 53 3.15 -13.48 -15.20
N GLY A 54 2.68 -13.26 -13.97
CA GLY A 54 1.61 -12.30 -13.66
C GLY A 54 1.74 -11.76 -12.23
N ALA A 55 1.37 -10.50 -11.99
CA ALA A 55 1.32 -9.97 -10.63
C ALA A 55 0.21 -10.70 -9.85
N GLU A 56 0.51 -11.13 -8.62
CA GLU A 56 -0.44 -11.85 -7.75
C GLU A 56 -1.64 -10.96 -7.37
N ILE A 57 -2.84 -11.54 -7.22
CA ILE A 57 -3.99 -10.80 -6.69
C ILE A 57 -3.65 -10.27 -5.29
N GLY A 58 -3.94 -8.99 -5.04
CA GLY A 58 -3.55 -8.28 -3.82
C GLY A 58 -2.20 -7.57 -3.91
N SER A 59 -1.39 -7.84 -4.95
CA SER A 59 -0.16 -7.07 -5.19
C SER A 59 -0.48 -5.63 -5.58
N VAL A 60 0.30 -4.68 -5.04
CA VAL A 60 0.21 -3.25 -5.36
C VAL A 60 1.41 -2.85 -6.20
N THR A 61 1.18 -2.11 -7.28
CA THR A 61 2.24 -1.57 -8.12
C THR A 61 1.95 -0.14 -8.57
N ALA A 62 3.00 0.57 -9.00
CA ALA A 62 2.91 1.91 -9.55
C ALA A 62 2.82 1.87 -11.08
N PHE A 63 1.87 2.60 -11.63
CA PHE A 63 1.65 2.77 -13.07
C PHE A 63 2.03 4.18 -13.51
N ALA A 64 2.74 4.26 -14.64
CA ALA A 64 3.10 5.54 -15.29
C ALA A 64 1.94 6.18 -16.08
N MET A 65 0.72 5.64 -15.93
CA MET A 65 -0.51 6.08 -16.59
C MET A 65 -1.60 6.31 -15.54
N PRO A 66 -2.49 7.30 -15.75
CA PRO A 66 -3.50 7.66 -14.74
C PRO A 66 -4.51 6.55 -14.49
N THR A 67 -4.90 5.82 -15.54
CA THR A 67 -5.86 4.72 -15.47
C THR A 67 -5.10 3.40 -15.62
N PRO A 68 -5.16 2.48 -14.63
CA PRO A 68 -4.49 1.21 -14.74
C PRO A 68 -5.17 0.30 -15.77
N PRO A 69 -4.46 -0.71 -16.30
CA PRO A 69 -5.05 -1.67 -17.23
C PRO A 69 -6.11 -2.54 -16.56
N GLU A 70 -6.89 -3.25 -17.37
CA GLU A 70 -7.90 -4.20 -16.87
C GLU A 70 -7.32 -5.23 -15.90
N GLY A 71 -8.12 -5.63 -14.91
CA GLY A 71 -7.69 -6.52 -13.84
C GLY A 71 -7.02 -5.80 -12.66
N TRP A 72 -6.86 -4.49 -12.73
CA TRP A 72 -6.30 -3.65 -11.66
C TRP A 72 -7.30 -2.59 -11.21
N LEU A 73 -7.32 -2.31 -9.91
CA LEU A 73 -8.13 -1.26 -9.32
C LEU A 73 -7.24 -0.20 -8.68
N VAL A 74 -7.58 1.07 -8.84
CA VAL A 74 -6.82 2.17 -8.23
C VAL A 74 -6.88 2.07 -6.71
N CYS A 75 -5.75 2.28 -6.05
CA CYS A 75 -5.69 2.38 -4.59
C CYS A 75 -6.17 3.77 -4.12
N ASP A 76 -7.49 4.00 -4.17
CA ASP A 76 -8.16 5.26 -3.87
C ASP A 76 -9.12 5.20 -2.65
N GLY A 77 -9.09 4.11 -1.89
CA GLY A 77 -9.95 3.92 -0.72
C GLY A 77 -11.39 3.51 -1.03
N SER A 78 -11.74 3.31 -2.31
CA SER A 78 -13.09 2.94 -2.71
C SER A 78 -13.56 1.62 -2.09
N ALA A 79 -14.87 1.54 -1.82
CA ALA A 79 -15.52 0.30 -1.42
C ALA A 79 -15.92 -0.50 -2.66
N VAL A 80 -15.56 -1.78 -2.68
CA VAL A 80 -15.77 -2.69 -3.81
C VAL A 80 -16.50 -3.97 -3.37
N SER A 81 -17.18 -4.62 -4.31
CA SER A 81 -18.01 -5.82 -4.09
C SER A 81 -17.17 -7.03 -3.67
N ARG A 82 -17.55 -7.69 -2.57
CA ARG A 82 -16.97 -8.96 -2.11
C ARG A 82 -17.24 -10.09 -3.09
N THR A 83 -18.36 -10.04 -3.80
CA THR A 83 -18.74 -11.08 -4.77
C THR A 83 -17.96 -10.94 -6.06
N ASP A 84 -17.86 -9.72 -6.58
CA ASP A 84 -17.18 -9.47 -7.87
C ASP A 84 -15.66 -9.58 -7.73
N TYR A 85 -15.12 -9.30 -6.54
CA TYR A 85 -13.69 -9.37 -6.23
C TYR A 85 -13.42 -10.36 -5.09
N ALA A 86 -14.01 -11.55 -5.16
CA ALA A 86 -13.93 -12.57 -4.12
C ALA A 86 -12.49 -13.01 -3.81
N ASP A 87 -11.66 -13.22 -4.83
CA ASP A 87 -10.25 -13.60 -4.65
C ASP A 87 -9.44 -12.48 -3.97
N LEU A 88 -9.67 -11.23 -4.36
CA LEU A 88 -9.03 -10.09 -3.71
C LEU A 88 -9.46 -9.97 -2.24
N TYR A 89 -10.76 -10.12 -1.96
CA TYR A 89 -11.28 -10.10 -0.61
C TYR A 89 -10.70 -11.23 0.25
N ALA A 90 -10.53 -12.43 -0.31
CA ALA A 90 -9.94 -13.56 0.40
C ALA A 90 -8.48 -13.28 0.84
N VAL A 91 -7.74 -12.48 0.07
CA VAL A 91 -6.34 -12.15 0.36
C VAL A 91 -6.20 -10.95 1.31
N ILE A 92 -6.92 -9.85 1.07
CA ILE A 92 -6.71 -8.60 1.83
C ILE A 92 -7.75 -8.36 2.93
N GLY A 93 -8.87 -9.08 2.90
CA GLY A 93 -9.97 -8.94 3.84
C GLY A 93 -10.48 -7.51 3.95
N THR A 94 -10.60 -7.02 5.19
CA THR A 94 -11.09 -5.67 5.53
C THR A 94 -10.01 -4.79 6.14
N VAL A 95 -8.73 -5.13 5.93
CA VAL A 95 -7.58 -4.36 6.48
C VAL A 95 -7.69 -2.87 6.17
N TRP A 96 -8.16 -2.54 4.97
CA TRP A 96 -8.27 -1.16 4.47
C TRP A 96 -9.65 -0.53 4.71
N GLY A 97 -10.54 -1.22 5.41
CA GLY A 97 -11.89 -0.77 5.73
C GLY A 97 -12.95 -1.84 5.46
N HIS A 98 -14.01 -1.80 6.27
CA HIS A 98 -15.06 -2.82 6.28
C HIS A 98 -16.11 -2.64 5.17
N GLY A 99 -16.02 -1.58 4.36
CA GLY A 99 -17.09 -1.18 3.44
C GLY A 99 -18.40 -0.92 4.19
N ASP A 100 -19.47 -1.46 3.64
CA ASP A 100 -20.81 -1.52 4.21
C ASP A 100 -20.99 -2.64 5.27
N GLN A 101 -19.91 -3.35 5.62
CA GLN A 101 -19.88 -4.50 6.55
C GLN A 101 -20.62 -5.75 6.05
N ILE A 102 -21.26 -5.71 4.88
CA ILE A 102 -22.10 -6.80 4.36
C ILE A 102 -21.56 -7.28 3.01
N ALA A 103 -21.69 -6.45 1.98
CA ALA A 103 -21.43 -6.83 0.59
C ALA A 103 -20.12 -6.28 0.05
N THR A 104 -19.46 -5.36 0.77
CA THR A 104 -18.28 -4.65 0.28
C THR A 104 -17.11 -4.67 1.26
N PHE A 105 -15.93 -4.30 0.75
CA PHE A 105 -14.70 -4.05 1.50
C PHE A 105 -13.94 -2.89 0.83
N ASN A 106 -13.06 -2.21 1.57
CA ASN A 106 -12.32 -1.08 1.01
C ASN A 106 -10.99 -1.51 0.40
N LEU A 107 -10.59 -0.80 -0.65
CA LEU A 107 -9.24 -0.82 -1.19
C LEU A 107 -8.30 0.07 -0.33
N PRO A 108 -6.97 -0.09 -0.45
CA PRO A 108 -6.04 0.90 0.09
C PRO A 108 -6.31 2.29 -0.48
N ASP A 109 -6.08 3.36 0.28
CA ASP A 109 -5.95 4.72 -0.25
C ASP A 109 -4.49 5.15 -0.12
N LEU A 110 -3.75 5.10 -1.24
CA LEU A 110 -2.31 5.38 -1.29
C LEU A 110 -2.00 6.70 -2.02
N ARG A 111 -3.03 7.51 -2.29
CA ARG A 111 -2.86 8.78 -3.00
C ARG A 111 -2.18 9.77 -2.06
N GLY A 112 -1.01 10.27 -2.48
CA GLY A 112 -0.23 11.23 -1.69
C GLY A 112 0.57 10.59 -0.54
N GLU A 113 0.50 9.27 -0.38
CA GLU A 113 1.17 8.57 0.72
C GLU A 113 2.57 8.07 0.30
N PHE A 114 3.53 8.10 1.23
CA PHE A 114 4.78 7.36 1.10
C PHE A 114 4.63 5.97 1.71
N VAL A 115 4.72 4.93 0.88
CA VAL A 115 4.67 3.55 1.35
C VAL A 115 6.03 3.16 1.94
N ARG A 116 6.00 2.57 3.14
CA ARG A 116 7.18 2.01 3.80
C ARG A 116 6.98 0.54 4.12
N GLY A 117 8.09 -0.19 4.23
CA GLY A 117 8.07 -1.59 4.61
C GLY A 117 7.44 -1.80 5.99
N PHE A 118 6.58 -2.82 6.09
CA PHE A 118 6.06 -3.28 7.36
C PHE A 118 7.18 -3.91 8.18
N ASP A 119 7.27 -3.57 9.48
CA ASP A 119 8.38 -3.98 10.34
C ASP A 119 8.45 -5.50 10.53
N ALA A 120 7.28 -6.15 10.62
CA ALA A 120 7.13 -7.61 10.69
C ALA A 120 8.07 -8.29 11.72
N GLY A 121 8.35 -7.61 12.85
CA GLY A 121 9.16 -8.15 13.94
C GLY A 121 10.65 -7.81 13.88
N ARG A 122 11.09 -6.91 12.98
CA ARG A 122 12.46 -6.41 12.96
C ARG A 122 12.78 -5.51 14.16
N GLY A 123 11.78 -4.82 14.72
CA GLY A 123 11.90 -3.97 15.90
C GLY A 123 12.36 -2.54 15.62
N VAL A 124 12.36 -2.09 14.36
CA VAL A 124 12.66 -0.69 14.00
C VAL A 124 11.41 0.18 14.13
N ASP A 125 10.23 -0.41 13.88
CA ASP A 125 8.93 0.27 13.97
C ASP A 125 7.90 -0.69 14.57
N ALA A 126 8.19 -1.15 15.79
CA ALA A 126 7.51 -2.28 16.43
C ALA A 126 6.04 -1.99 16.78
N ASP A 127 5.71 -0.73 17.07
CA ASP A 127 4.36 -0.34 17.52
C ASP A 127 3.40 -0.03 16.36
N ARG A 128 3.88 -0.03 15.10
CA ARG A 128 3.00 0.24 13.95
C ARG A 128 2.32 -1.02 13.45
N GLU A 129 0.99 -0.98 13.44
CA GLU A 129 0.16 -2.04 12.87
C GLU A 129 0.13 -2.00 11.34
N PHE A 130 -0.04 -3.16 10.71
CA PHE A 130 -0.13 -3.27 9.25
C PHE A 130 -1.32 -2.46 8.70
N GLY A 131 -1.10 -1.72 7.61
CA GLY A 131 -2.17 -0.94 6.94
C GLY A 131 -2.56 0.36 7.64
N THR A 132 -1.94 0.71 8.77
CA THR A 132 -2.23 1.98 9.46
C THR A 132 -1.53 3.17 8.83
N LYS A 133 -2.19 4.34 8.92
CA LYS A 133 -1.64 5.63 8.53
C LYS A 133 -0.78 6.23 9.63
N GLN A 134 0.23 7.00 9.24
CA GLN A 134 1.07 7.76 10.14
C GLN A 134 1.18 9.18 9.59
N GLU A 135 0.87 10.17 10.43
CA GLU A 135 1.03 11.59 10.08
C GLU A 135 2.51 11.96 9.92
N ASP A 136 2.76 13.09 9.27
CA ASP A 136 4.11 13.63 9.15
C ASP A 136 4.69 13.99 10.53
N ALA A 137 5.99 13.77 10.68
CA ALA A 137 6.69 14.11 11.90
C ALA A 137 8.15 14.46 11.63
N PHE A 138 8.62 15.51 12.30
CA PHE A 138 10.04 15.78 12.43
C PHE A 138 10.59 15.15 13.70
N ARG A 139 11.86 14.73 13.64
CA ARG A 139 12.55 14.33 14.87
C ARG A 139 12.69 15.54 15.78
N SER A 140 12.36 15.35 17.07
CA SER A 140 12.59 16.35 18.11
C SER A 140 14.04 16.81 18.08
N HIS A 141 14.24 18.12 18.08
CA HIS A 141 15.55 18.77 18.11
C HIS A 141 15.44 20.12 18.82
N ASN A 142 16.58 20.65 19.26
CA ASN A 142 16.68 21.97 19.88
C ASN A 142 17.70 22.84 19.15
N HIS A 143 17.50 24.16 19.22
CA HIS A 143 18.48 25.14 18.79
C HIS A 143 19.08 25.82 20.02
N SER A 144 20.39 25.98 20.03
CA SER A 144 21.10 26.80 21.01
C SER A 144 21.62 28.04 20.30
N LEU A 145 21.20 29.21 20.76
CA LEU A 145 21.77 30.48 20.31
C LEU A 145 22.99 30.77 21.19
N ALA A 146 24.19 30.69 20.62
CA ALA A 146 25.39 31.14 21.28
C ALA A 146 25.43 32.68 21.21
N TYR A 147 25.12 33.33 22.31
CA TYR A 147 25.25 34.78 22.42
C TYR A 147 26.55 35.10 23.17
N SER A 148 27.54 35.63 22.45
CA SER A 148 28.83 36.04 23.02
C SER A 148 28.68 37.40 23.68
N TYR A 149 28.36 37.42 24.96
CA TYR A 149 28.48 38.63 25.77
C TYR A 149 29.87 38.65 26.44
N ASN A 150 30.61 39.76 26.34
CA ASN A 150 31.74 40.02 27.24
C ASN A 150 31.17 40.36 28.64
N LEU A 151 30.70 39.36 29.38
CA LEU A 151 30.24 39.56 30.76
C LEU A 151 31.44 39.40 31.69
N THR A 152 31.80 40.50 32.35
CA THR A 152 32.71 40.51 33.50
C THR A 152 32.07 39.97 34.78
N ASP A 153 30.87 39.37 34.73
CA ASP A 153 30.23 38.84 35.93
C ASP A 153 29.41 37.57 35.66
N SER A 154 29.56 36.65 36.58
CA SER A 154 29.20 35.24 36.54
C SER A 154 27.79 34.98 37.07
N ALA A 155 26.85 34.56 36.22
CA ALA A 155 25.66 33.83 36.68
C ALA A 155 25.01 32.99 35.55
N LEU A 156 24.92 31.69 35.83
CA LEU A 156 24.34 30.61 35.02
C LEU A 156 22.80 30.66 34.99
N GLY A 157 22.21 30.08 33.93
CA GLY A 157 20.87 29.47 33.97
C GLY A 157 19.76 30.32 33.37
N GLY A 158 19.19 29.83 32.27
CA GLY A 158 18.13 30.50 31.52
C GLY A 158 16.84 30.72 32.32
N TYR A 159 16.31 31.93 32.18
CA TYR A 159 14.93 32.31 31.82
C TYR A 159 14.98 33.84 31.76
N ALA A 160 15.18 34.42 30.57
CA ALA A 160 15.19 35.86 30.43
C ALA A 160 13.74 36.34 30.21
N ASP A 161 12.94 36.26 31.27
CA ASP A 161 11.81 37.17 31.44
C ASP A 161 12.44 38.56 31.65
N HIS A 162 12.52 39.33 30.57
CA HIS A 162 13.20 40.63 30.55
C HIS A 162 12.33 41.67 31.27
N ASN A 163 12.41 41.73 32.60
CA ASN A 163 12.15 42.98 33.30
C ASN A 163 12.81 43.03 34.69
N PRO A 164 13.92 43.76 34.80
CA PRO A 164 13.93 44.76 35.85
C PRO A 164 14.55 46.06 35.32
N ASN A 165 13.72 47.10 35.27
CA ASN A 165 14.10 48.51 35.13
C ASN A 165 14.21 49.03 33.69
N ARG A 166 13.03 49.35 33.14
CA ARG A 166 12.81 50.41 32.15
C ARG A 166 13.66 51.63 32.48
N ASN A 167 14.68 51.90 31.68
CA ASN A 167 15.18 53.26 31.45
C ASN A 167 15.89 53.32 30.09
N GLY A 168 15.14 53.70 29.05
CA GLY A 168 15.69 54.50 27.95
C GLY A 168 16.17 53.83 26.68
N GLY A 169 15.86 52.56 26.43
CA GLY A 169 16.06 51.95 25.11
C GLY A 169 15.26 50.67 25.01
N GLU A 170 14.26 50.63 24.13
CA GLU A 170 13.54 49.41 23.79
C GLU A 170 14.59 48.31 23.52
N PRO A 171 14.65 47.22 24.31
CA PRO A 171 15.50 46.10 23.96
C PRO A 171 14.99 45.57 22.63
N ASN A 172 15.71 45.89 21.56
CA ASN A 172 15.42 45.39 20.22
C ASN A 172 15.72 43.90 20.23
N SER A 173 14.78 43.11 20.74
CA SER A 173 14.74 41.67 20.51
C SER A 173 14.43 41.50 19.02
N GLN A 174 15.45 41.67 18.18
CA GLN A 174 15.41 41.19 16.81
C GLN A 174 15.36 39.67 16.92
N LEU A 175 14.17 39.15 17.17
CA LEU A 175 13.81 37.79 16.81
C LEU A 175 14.05 37.73 15.32
N SER A 176 15.21 37.20 14.93
CA SER A 176 15.45 36.80 13.56
C SER A 176 14.57 35.57 13.36
N GLU A 177 13.29 35.81 13.13
CA GLU A 177 12.38 34.74 12.76
C GLU A 177 12.93 34.14 11.47
N SER A 178 13.19 32.84 11.49
CA SER A 178 13.42 32.14 10.24
C SER A 178 12.15 32.31 9.42
N PHE A 179 12.25 32.89 8.23
CA PHE A 179 11.10 33.05 7.35
C PHE A 179 10.44 31.68 7.14
N THR A 180 9.12 31.63 7.25
CA THR A 180 8.35 30.41 6.92
C THR A 180 8.37 30.22 5.42
N GLU A 181 9.33 29.43 4.94
CA GLU A 181 9.43 29.01 3.54
C GLU A 181 9.19 27.49 3.47
N GLY A 182 8.30 27.04 2.60
CA GLY A 182 7.93 25.62 2.50
C GLY A 182 6.47 25.39 2.12
N GLY A 183 6.07 24.11 2.04
CA GLY A 183 4.69 23.70 1.79
C GLY A 183 4.00 23.16 3.05
N SER A 184 2.75 22.69 2.92
CA SER A 184 1.97 22.10 4.01
C SER A 184 2.57 20.83 4.62
N GLU A 185 3.55 20.23 3.95
CA GLU A 185 4.15 18.94 4.30
C GLU A 185 5.65 19.00 4.04
N THR A 186 6.44 18.42 4.93
CA THR A 186 7.87 18.22 4.67
C THR A 186 8.10 16.91 3.96
N ARG A 187 8.48 17.02 2.68
CA ARG A 187 8.66 15.87 1.81
C ARG A 187 9.87 16.00 0.89
N PRO A 188 10.54 14.89 0.55
CA PRO A 188 11.50 14.88 -0.55
C PRO A 188 10.83 15.28 -1.87
N ARG A 189 11.64 15.76 -2.83
CA ARG A 189 11.17 15.88 -4.22
C ARG A 189 10.68 14.52 -4.70
N ASN A 190 9.45 14.47 -5.22
CA ASN A 190 8.82 13.23 -5.68
C ASN A 190 8.07 13.44 -7.00
N ILE A 191 7.75 12.34 -7.68
CA ILE A 191 6.92 12.27 -8.89
C ILE A 191 5.74 11.37 -8.56
N ALA A 192 4.52 11.80 -8.88
CA ALA A 192 3.31 11.02 -8.64
C ALA A 192 3.07 9.99 -9.75
N MET A 193 2.70 8.79 -9.35
CA MET A 193 2.29 7.66 -10.20
C MET A 193 0.99 7.08 -9.66
N THR A 194 0.24 6.35 -10.49
CA THR A 194 -1.00 5.69 -10.02
C THR A 194 -0.65 4.38 -9.33
N TYR A 195 -0.90 4.29 -8.03
CA TYR A 195 -0.91 2.99 -7.36
C TYR A 195 -2.20 2.25 -7.66
N ALA A 196 -2.07 0.99 -8.06
CA ALA A 196 -3.20 0.10 -8.26
C ALA A 196 -2.90 -1.29 -7.73
N ILE A 197 -3.96 -1.97 -7.30
CA ILE A 197 -3.94 -3.32 -6.74
C ILE A 197 -4.49 -4.32 -7.77
N LYS A 198 -3.82 -5.45 -7.93
CA LYS A 198 -4.28 -6.52 -8.81
C LYS A 198 -5.54 -7.13 -8.20
N ALA A 199 -6.66 -7.02 -8.91
CA ALA A 199 -7.96 -7.45 -8.42
C ALA A 199 -8.43 -8.77 -9.03
N PHE A 200 -8.15 -8.99 -10.31
CA PHE A 200 -8.54 -10.20 -11.05
C PHE A 200 -7.69 -10.37 -12.30
N TYR A 201 -7.70 -11.55 -12.90
CA TYR A 201 -7.09 -11.80 -14.22
C TYR A 201 -8.12 -11.58 -15.33
N PRO A 202 -7.86 -10.70 -16.31
CA PRO A 202 -8.76 -10.51 -17.44
C PRO A 202 -8.93 -11.82 -18.21
N VAL A 203 -10.15 -12.17 -18.56
CA VAL A 203 -10.42 -13.27 -19.50
C VAL A 203 -10.12 -12.75 -20.90
N ALA A 204 -9.40 -13.53 -21.71
CA ALA A 204 -9.12 -13.14 -23.09
C ALA A 204 -10.43 -12.83 -23.82
N ALA A 205 -10.56 -11.62 -24.38
CA ALA A 205 -11.71 -11.26 -25.18
C ALA A 205 -11.83 -12.25 -26.34
N SER A 206 -12.96 -12.97 -26.42
CA SER A 206 -13.29 -13.82 -27.55
C SER A 206 -13.39 -12.95 -28.79
N VAL A 207 -12.41 -13.05 -29.69
CA VAL A 207 -12.38 -12.41 -31.00
C VAL A 207 -13.27 -13.18 -31.98
#